data_AF-A0A0M0TDN8-F1
#
_entry.id   AF-A0A0M0TDN8-F1
#
_cell.length_a   1.000
_cell.length_b   1.000
_cell.length_c   1.000
_cell.angle_alpha   90.00
_cell.angle_beta   90.00
_cell.angle_gamma   90.00
#
_symmetry.space_group_name_H-M   'P 1'
#
loop_
_entity.id
_entity.type
_entity.pdbx_description
1 polymer ?
#
loop_
_entity_poly.entity_id
_entity_poly.type
_entity_poly.pdbx_seq_one_letter_code
_entity_poly.pdbx_strand_id
1 'polypeptide(L)' 'MSKLFKLMLEAILSPEKIVKDTLIDKKTEVNQAEINTKNRFFVNQDGSIALNPNNEDVQKAFAANIEKFRSIRKG' A
#
# COMPACT_ATOMS: atom_id res chain seq x y z
N MET A 1 -23.14 -27.31 21.90
CA MET A 1 -21.75 -27.59 21.44
C MET A 1 -21.05 -26.27 21.23
N SER A 2 -19.94 -26.02 21.94
CA SER A 2 -19.21 -24.74 21.80
C SER A 2 -18.67 -24.58 20.37
N LYS A 3 -18.67 -23.34 19.87
CA LYS A 3 -18.23 -22.98 18.50
C LYS A 3 -16.83 -23.51 18.17
N LEU A 4 -15.97 -23.60 19.19
CA LEU A 4 -14.61 -24.12 19.07
C LEU A 4 -14.59 -25.62 18.74
N PHE A 5 -15.45 -26.41 19.39
CA PHE A 5 -15.53 -27.85 19.12
C PHE A 5 -16.05 -28.15 17.71
N LYS A 6 -16.96 -27.31 17.20
CA LYS A 6 -17.48 -27.47 15.83
C LYS A 6 -16.38 -27.22 14.78
N LEU A 7 -15.58 -26.17 14.97
CA LEU A 7 -14.45 -25.86 14.09
C LEU A 7 -13.36 -26.93 14.14
N MET A 8 -13.06 -27.47 15.32
CA MET A 8 -12.08 -28.57 15.46
C MET A 8 -12.57 -29.84 14.75
N LEU A 9 -13.86 -30.16 14.86
CA LEU A 9 -14.43 -31.32 14.19
C LEU A 9 -14.46 -31.16 12.66
N GLU A 10 -14.78 -29.96 12.17
CA GLU A 10 -14.72 -29.61 10.74
C GLU A 10 -13.28 -29.63 10.20
N ALA A 11 -12.27 -29.29 11.03
CA ALA A 11 -10.86 -29.34 10.67
C ALA A 11 -10.36 -30.76 10.46
N ILE A 12 -10.81 -31.69 11.31
CA ILE A 12 -10.44 -33.10 11.25
C ILE A 12 -11.13 -33.78 10.07
N LEU A 13 -12.41 -33.46 9.84
CA LEU A 13 -13.22 -34.14 8.82
C LEU A 13 -13.05 -33.56 7.41
N SER A 14 -12.78 -32.26 7.27
CA SER A 14 -12.57 -31.62 5.96
C SER A 14 -11.60 -30.44 6.06
N PRO A 15 -10.29 -30.69 6.17
CA PRO A 15 -9.29 -29.62 6.28
C PRO A 15 -9.35 -28.63 5.10
N GLU A 16 -9.74 -29.09 3.92
CA GLU A 16 -9.88 -28.25 2.71
C GLU A 16 -10.94 -27.15 2.83
N LYS A 17 -12.00 -27.35 3.63
CA LYS A 17 -13.06 -26.33 3.81
C LYS A 17 -12.58 -25.16 4.67
N ILE A 18 -11.81 -25.45 5.71
CA ILE A 18 -11.23 -24.41 6.58
C ILE A 18 -10.23 -23.54 5.80
N VAL A 19 -9.40 -24.16 4.96
CA VAL A 19 -8.43 -23.43 4.14
C VAL A 19 -9.15 -22.49 3.16
N LYS A 20 -10.28 -22.91 2.57
CA LYS A 20 -11.05 -22.02 1.68
C LYS A 20 -11.66 -20.85 2.45
N ASP A 21 -12.33 -21.09 3.57
CA ASP A 21 -12.99 -20.00 4.31
C ASP A 21 -11.98 -19.01 4.90
N THR A 22 -10.83 -19.48 5.40
CA THR A 22 -9.77 -18.60 5.93
C THR A 22 -9.00 -17.81 4.86
N LEU A 23 -8.88 -18.34 3.64
CA LEU A 23 -8.25 -17.63 2.53
C LEU A 23 -9.21 -16.69 1.80
N ILE A 24 -10.51 -17.00 1.77
CA ILE A 24 -11.53 -16.20 1.10
C ILE A 24 -11.91 -14.96 1.94
N ASP A 25 -11.97 -15.08 3.27
CA ASP A 25 -12.16 -13.92 4.16
C ASP A 25 -10.92 -13.03 4.26
N LYS A 26 -9.77 -13.52 3.78
CA LYS A 26 -8.57 -12.70 3.55
C LYS A 26 -8.55 -12.06 2.16
N LYS A 27 -9.71 -11.88 1.52
CA LYS A 27 -9.95 -10.65 0.76
C LYS A 27 -10.03 -9.52 1.78
N THR A 28 -8.87 -9.15 2.31
CA THR A 28 -8.64 -7.83 2.87
C THR A 28 -9.34 -6.87 1.93
N GLU A 29 -10.36 -6.19 2.42
CA GLU A 29 -10.83 -4.96 1.81
C GLU A 29 -9.58 -4.11 1.65
N VAL A 30 -8.99 -4.16 0.47
CA VAL A 30 -8.03 -3.16 0.03
C VAL A 30 -8.92 -1.95 -0.15
N ASN A 31 -9.19 -1.29 0.98
CA ASN A 31 -9.61 0.09 1.01
C ASN A 31 -8.60 0.77 0.10
N GLN A 32 -9.03 1.07 -1.13
CA GLN A 32 -8.26 1.88 -2.05
C GLN A 32 -8.20 3.23 -1.38
N ALA A 33 -7.21 3.40 -0.50
CA ALA A 33 -6.98 4.64 0.19
C ALA A 33 -6.84 5.68 -0.91
N GLU A 34 -7.67 6.71 -0.86
CA GLU A 34 -7.63 7.79 -1.84
C GLU A 34 -6.18 8.28 -1.96
N ILE A 35 -5.66 8.29 -3.18
CA ILE A 35 -4.30 8.71 -3.44
C ILE A 35 -4.19 10.18 -3.03
N ASN A 36 -3.43 10.45 -1.97
CA ASN A 36 -3.22 11.80 -1.50
C ASN A 36 -2.39 12.58 -2.53
N THR A 37 -3.03 13.50 -3.24
CA THR A 37 -2.39 14.41 -4.21
C THR A 37 -2.09 15.79 -3.62
N LYS A 38 -2.68 16.13 -2.46
CA LYS A 38 -2.63 17.48 -1.87
C LYS A 38 -1.33 17.76 -1.12
N ASN A 39 -0.79 16.77 -0.41
CA ASN A 39 0.41 16.95 0.39
C ASN A 39 1.67 16.93 -0.47
N ARG A 40 2.63 17.83 -0.23
CA ARG A 40 3.90 17.89 -0.97
C ARG A 40 4.95 16.90 -0.46
N PHE A 41 4.88 16.54 0.81
CA PHE A 41 5.79 15.60 1.44
C PHE A 41 5.12 14.87 2.60
N PHE A 42 5.74 13.78 3.03
CA PHE A 42 5.37 12.98 4.18
C PHE A 42 6.55 12.93 5.15
N VAL A 43 6.24 12.94 6.45
CA VAL A 43 7.23 12.69 7.50
C VAL A 43 6.97 11.29 8.03
N ASN A 44 7.97 10.43 7.90
CA ASN A 44 7.93 9.07 8.38
C ASN A 44 8.21 9.02 9.89
N GLN A 45 7.88 7.89 10.53
CA GLN A 45 8.06 7.72 11.97
C GLN A 45 9.54 7.76 12.42
N ASP A 46 10.45 7.44 11.51
CA ASP A 46 11.90 7.55 11.72
C ASP A 46 12.44 8.98 11.54
N GLY A 47 11.55 9.95 11.28
CA GLY A 47 11.90 11.35 11.03
C GLY A 47 12.34 11.64 9.60
N SER A 48 12.41 10.64 8.72
CA SER A 48 12.75 10.86 7.32
C SER A 48 11.62 11.59 6.57
N ILE A 49 12.00 12.37 5.57
CA ILE A 49 11.06 13.14 4.74
C ILE A 49 11.04 12.55 3.33
N ALA A 50 9.86 12.14 2.87
CA ALA A 50 9.64 11.66 1.52
C ALA A 50 8.79 12.67 0.72
N LEU A 51 9.22 13.03 -0.49
CA LEU A 51 8.41 13.87 -1.38
C LEU A 51 7.26 13.06 -1.98
N ASN A 52 6.10 13.70 -2.14
CA ASN A 52 4.93 13.03 -2.71
C ASN A 52 5.00 13.03 -4.24
N PRO A 53 5.15 11.85 -4.89
CA PRO A 53 5.19 11.78 -6.35
C PRO A 53 3.85 12.11 -7.01
N ASN A 54 2.74 12.07 -6.27
CA ASN A 54 1.40 12.34 -6.79
C ASN A 54 1.00 13.82 -6.70
N ASN A 55 1.85 14.67 -6.12
CA ASN A 55 1.59 16.10 -6.03
C ASN A 55 2.10 16.84 -7.27
N GLU A 56 1.26 17.69 -7.84
CA GLU A 56 1.55 18.41 -9.09
C GLU A 56 2.76 19.36 -8.97
N ASP A 57 2.91 20.06 -7.84
CA ASP A 57 4.03 20.98 -7.63
C ASP A 57 5.36 20.22 -7.54
N VAL A 58 5.36 19.07 -6.87
CA VAL A 58 6.54 18.18 -6.77
C VAL A 58 6.95 17.68 -8.14
N GLN A 59 5.99 17.24 -8.97
CA GLN A 59 6.25 16.79 -10.33
C GLN A 59 6.85 17.91 -11.20
N LYS A 60 6.26 19.11 -11.16
CA LYS A 60 6.77 20.28 -11.89
C LYS A 60 8.19 20.65 -11.47
N ALA A 61 8.47 20.67 -10.17
CA ALA A 61 9.79 20.95 -9.65
C ALA A 61 10.83 19.90 -10.11
N PHE A 62 10.47 18.61 -10.07
CA PHE A 62 11.35 17.55 -10.58
C PHE A 62 11.63 17.69 -12.07
N ALA A 63 10.61 17.96 -12.89
CA ALA A 63 10.77 18.15 -14.33
C ALA A 63 11.72 19.31 -14.66
N ALA A 64 11.52 20.47 -14.01
CA ALA A 64 12.38 21.64 -14.16
C ALA A 64 13.84 21.36 -13.74
N ASN A 65 14.04 20.61 -12.65
CA ASN A 65 15.36 20.21 -12.20
C ASN A 65 16.06 19.30 -13.21
N ILE A 66 15.35 18.33 -13.79
CA ILE A 66 15.89 17.43 -14.82
C ILE A 66 16.30 18.23 -16.06
N GLU A 67 15.46 19.16 -16.50
CA GLU A 67 15.74 20.02 -17.67
C GLU A 67 16.99 20.88 -17.44
N LYS A 68 17.07 21.54 -16.27
CA LYS A 68 18.26 22.29 -15.86
C LYS A 68 19.52 21.42 -15.81
N PHE A 69 19.41 20.19 -15.31
CA PHE A 69 20.56 19.28 -15.26
C PHE A 69 21.03 18.88 -16.66
N ARG A 70 20.10 18.71 -17.61
CA ARG A 70 20.40 18.39 -19.01
C ARG A 70 21.05 19.55 -19.74
N SER A 71 20.66 20.79 -19.48
CA SER A 71 21.27 21.96 -20.13
C SER A 71 22.70 22.20 -19.65
N ILE A 72 22.98 21.98 -18.36
CA ILE A 72 24.34 22.09 -17.80
C ILE A 72 25.31 21.09 -18.42
N ARG A 73 24.89 19.84 -18.67
CA ARG A 73 25.76 18.80 -19.25
C ARG A 73 26.06 18.97 -20.75
N LYS A 74 25.43 19.93 -21.42
CA LYS A 74 25.63 20.22 -22.85
C LYS A 74 26.57 21.41 -23.12
N GLY A 75 27.08 22.06 -22.08
CA GLY A 75 28.15 23.07 -22.17
C GLY A 75 29.46 22.49 -21.69
#